data_AF-A0A3C0N914-F1
#
_entry.id   AF-A0A3C0N914-F1
#
_cell.length_a   1.000
_cell.length_b   1.000
_cell.length_c   1.000
_cell.angle_alpha   90.00
_cell.angle_beta   90.00
_cell.angle_gamma   90.00
#
_symmetry.space_group_name_H-M   'P 1'
#
loop_
_entity.id
_entity.type
_entity.pdbx_description
1 polymer ?
#
loop_
_entity_poly.entity_id
_entity_poly.type
_entity_poly.pdbx_seq_one_letter_code
_entity_poly.pdbx_strand_id
1 'polypeptide(L)'
;MALNLRVPIVKDKISDEEYIVNKEETRKARTSQENLKDKFKRWLWSDLERADRLAKLYNEKYNCFALRKFNGSHLELPGMNPIWRAKIKPHQLNAIWRIICTGN
;
A
#
# COMPACT_ATOMS: atom_id res chain seq x y z
N MET A 1 9.63 13.04 -3.56
CA MET A 1 8.40 12.32 -4.00
C MET A 1 7.24 13.30 -4.05
N ALA A 2 6.46 13.33 -5.12
CA ALA A 2 5.28 14.19 -5.28
C ALA A 2 4.08 13.63 -4.51
N LEU A 3 3.16 14.50 -4.08
CA LEU A 3 1.86 14.08 -3.52
C LEU A 3 1.13 13.27 -4.61
N ASN A 4 0.88 11.99 -4.38
CA ASN A 4 0.33 11.04 -5.36
C ASN A 4 1.15 10.86 -6.65
N LEU A 5 2.48 11.06 -6.61
CA LEU A 5 3.38 10.92 -7.78
C LEU A 5 3.03 11.82 -8.98
N ARG A 6 2.10 12.79 -8.83
CA ARG A 6 1.69 13.70 -9.90
C ARG A 6 2.38 15.05 -9.77
N VAL A 7 2.87 15.56 -10.91
CA VAL A 7 3.43 16.91 -11.00
C VAL A 7 2.28 17.88 -11.28
N PRO A 8 2.14 18.99 -10.52
CA PRO A 8 1.10 19.97 -10.80
C PRO A 8 1.37 20.65 -12.15
N ILE A 9 0.30 20.78 -12.95
CA ILE A 9 0.29 21.49 -14.24
C ILE A 9 -0.93 22.41 -14.20
N VAL A 10 -0.70 23.72 -14.34
CA VAL A 10 -1.76 24.72 -14.40
C VAL A 10 -2.11 24.94 -15.86
N LYS A 11 -3.40 24.87 -16.18
CA LYS A 11 -3.94 25.12 -17.52
C LYS A 11 -4.89 26.30 -17.42
N ASP A 12 -4.73 27.26 -18.31
CA ASP A 12 -5.65 28.39 -18.45
C ASP A 12 -6.64 28.12 -19.57
N LYS A 13 -7.88 28.53 -19.36
CA LYS A 13 -8.98 28.40 -20.34
C LYS A 13 -8.97 29.62 -21.25
N ILE A 14 -8.84 29.40 -22.56
CA ILE A 14 -8.81 30.46 -23.58
C ILE A 14 -10.12 30.52 -24.36
N SER A 15 -10.79 29.37 -24.53
CA SER A 15 -12.14 29.24 -25.11
C SER A 15 -12.86 28.08 -24.42
N ASP A 16 -14.15 27.85 -24.73
CA ASP A 16 -14.96 26.83 -24.05
C ASP A 16 -14.38 25.41 -24.15
N GLU A 17 -13.59 25.16 -25.21
CA GLU A 17 -12.98 23.85 -25.50
C GLU A 17 -11.43 23.85 -25.57
N GLU A 18 -10.75 24.99 -25.40
CA GLU A 18 -9.29 25.09 -25.52
C GLU A 18 -8.60 25.49 -24.20
N TYR A 19 -7.65 24.64 -23.80
CA TYR A 19 -6.82 24.84 -22.61
C TYR A 19 -5.34 24.86 -22.99
N ILE A 20 -4.65 25.94 -22.64
CA ILE A 20 -3.19 26.05 -22.82
C ILE A 20 -2.49 25.93 -21.46
N VAL A 21 -1.37 25.22 -21.45
CA VAL A 21 -0.55 25.07 -20.25
C VAL A 21 0.11 26.42 -19.94
N ASN A 22 -0.21 26.99 -18.78
CA ASN A 22 0.47 28.16 -18.28
C ASN A 22 1.83 27.74 -17.69
N LYS A 23 2.91 28.05 -18.42
CA LYS A 23 4.27 27.67 -18.03
C LYS A 23 4.73 28.37 -16.75
N GLU A 24 4.34 29.63 -16.53
CA GLU A 24 4.74 30.39 -15.34
C GLU A 24 4.03 29.90 -14.08
N GLU A 25 2.70 29.78 -14.13
CA GLU A 25 1.93 29.28 -12.99
C GLU A 25 2.27 27.82 -12.68
N THR A 26 2.54 27.01 -13.71
CA THR A 26 3.07 25.65 -13.52
C THR A 26 4.43 25.66 -12.81
N ARG A 27 5.34 26.59 -13.14
CA ARG A 27 6.64 26.72 -12.46
C ARG A 27 6.46 27.13 -11.00
N LYS A 28 5.58 28.10 -10.71
CA LYS A 28 5.27 28.51 -9.34
C LYS A 28 4.67 27.36 -8.54
N ALA A 29 3.71 26.62 -9.11
CA ALA A 29 3.09 25.47 -8.47
C ALA A 29 4.12 24.36 -8.15
N ARG A 30 5.06 24.09 -9.07
CA ARG A 30 6.16 23.14 -8.84
C ARG A 30 7.07 23.59 -7.70
N THR A 31 7.48 24.85 -7.70
CA THR A 31 8.34 25.43 -6.66
C THR A 31 7.68 25.34 -5.28
N SER A 32 6.39 25.69 -5.19
CA SER A 32 5.61 25.54 -3.96
C SER A 32 5.50 24.08 -3.52
N GLN A 33 5.36 23.15 -4.46
CA GLN A 33 5.35 21.71 -4.15
C GLN A 33 6.70 21.24 -3.59
N GLU A 34 7.82 21.74 -4.12
CA GLU A 34 9.16 21.43 -3.62
C GLU A 34 9.38 21.99 -2.21
N ASN A 35 9.03 23.26 -1.99
CA ASN A 35 9.10 23.89 -0.67
C ASN A 35 8.28 23.12 0.38
N LEU A 36 7.09 22.65 0.00
CA LEU A 36 6.25 21.85 0.89
C LEU A 36 6.92 20.50 1.22
N LYS A 37 7.56 19.85 0.24
CA LYS A 37 8.30 18.59 0.46
C LYS A 37 9.46 18.80 1.43
N ASP A 38 10.23 19.87 1.26
CA ASP A 38 11.37 20.14 2.14
C ASP A 38 10.93 20.46 3.56
N LYS A 39 9.89 21.28 3.72
CA LYS A 39 9.30 21.56 5.05
C LYS A 39 8.76 20.29 5.69
N PHE A 40 8.05 19.45 4.94
CA PHE A 40 7.53 18.18 5.44
C PHE A 40 8.67 17.24 5.86
N LYS A 41 9.73 17.13 5.06
CA LYS A 41 10.91 16.32 5.39
C LYS A 41 11.55 16.82 6.69
N ARG A 42 11.77 18.13 6.84
CA ARG A 42 12.32 18.72 8.07
C ARG A 42 11.42 18.45 9.29
N TRP A 43 10.11 18.62 9.13
CA TRP A 43 9.12 18.36 10.18
C TRP A 43 8.99 16.87 10.56
N LEU A 44 9.20 15.98 9.59
CA LEU A 44 9.18 14.53 9.83
C LEU A 44 10.41 14.10 10.66
N TRP A 45 11.59 14.60 10.30
CA TRP A 45 12.85 14.22 10.96
C TRP A 45 13.17 15.03 12.21
N SER A 46 12.42 16.10 12.52
CA SER A 46 12.61 16.86 13.76
C SER A 46 12.20 16.09 15.02
N ASP A 47 11.45 15.00 14.87
CA ASP A 47 10.89 14.20 15.96
C ASP A 47 10.97 12.72 15.59
N LEU A 48 11.89 11.99 16.25
CA LEU A 48 12.17 10.58 15.94
C LEU A 48 10.98 9.66 16.30
N GLU A 49 10.27 9.93 17.39
CA GLU A 49 9.10 9.13 17.79
C GLU A 49 7.97 9.24 16.75
N ARG A 50 7.78 10.45 16.21
CA ARG A 50 6.82 10.69 15.12
C ARG A 50 7.22 9.97 13.84
N ALA A 51 8.51 10.01 13.49
CA ALA A 51 9.01 9.33 12.29
C ALA A 51 8.74 7.83 12.36
N ASP A 52 9.04 7.19 13.50
CA ASP A 52 8.78 5.77 13.72
C ASP A 52 7.28 5.43 13.64
N ARG A 53 6.43 6.22 14.33
CA ARG A 53 4.97 6.05 14.27
C ARG A 53 4.42 6.12 12.85
N LEU A 54 4.90 7.09 12.05
CA LEU A 54 4.45 7.26 10.67
C LEU A 54 4.99 6.15 9.76
N ALA A 55 6.22 5.67 9.98
CA ALA A 55 6.76 4.52 9.27
C ALA A 55 5.94 3.25 9.56
N LYS A 56 5.57 3.02 10.82
CA LYS A 56 4.70 1.90 11.22
C LYS A 56 3.32 2.00 10.56
N LEU A 57 2.67 3.17 10.63
CA LEU A 57 1.38 3.41 9.99
C LEU A 57 1.43 3.21 8.47
N TYR A 58 2.51 3.65 7.82
CA TYR A 58 2.73 3.46 6.40
C TYR A 58 2.83 1.96 6.08
N ASN A 59 3.62 1.22 6.83
CA ASN A 59 3.74 -0.22 6.67
C ASN A 59 2.39 -0.93 6.93
N GLU A 60 1.64 -0.57 7.96
CA GLU A 60 0.34 -1.21 8.24
C GLU A 60 -0.68 -0.97 7.12
N LYS A 61 -0.70 0.23 6.52
CA LYS A 61 -1.67 0.59 5.48
C LYS A 61 -1.27 0.17 4.07
N TYR A 62 0.02 0.22 3.75
CA TYR A 62 0.52 0.09 2.38
C TYR A 62 1.47 -1.10 2.17
N ASN A 63 1.83 -1.85 3.23
CA ASN A 63 2.66 -3.04 3.06
C ASN A 63 1.83 -4.20 2.49
N CYS A 64 1.73 -4.24 1.16
CA CYS A 64 1.14 -5.33 0.39
C CYS A 64 2.04 -6.58 0.33
N PHE A 65 3.24 -6.57 0.92
CA PHE A 65 4.17 -7.71 0.93
C PHE A 65 4.00 -8.62 2.15
N ALA A 66 2.94 -8.46 2.94
CA ALA A 66 2.60 -9.44 3.95
C ALA A 66 2.30 -10.78 3.26
N LEU A 67 3.07 -11.82 3.63
CA LEU A 67 2.79 -13.19 3.17
C LEU A 67 1.32 -13.52 3.48
N ARG A 68 0.57 -13.95 2.46
CA ARG A 68 -0.81 -14.37 2.62
C ARG A 68 -0.85 -15.50 3.66
N LYS A 69 -1.49 -15.24 4.80
CA LYS A 69 -1.68 -16.25 5.86
C LYS A 69 -2.89 -17.10 5.51
N PHE A 70 -2.66 -18.38 5.26
CA PHE A 70 -3.70 -19.37 5.01
C PHE A 70 -4.04 -20.04 6.34
N ASN A 71 -5.29 -19.90 6.80
CA ASN A 71 -5.80 -20.61 7.98
C ASN A 71 -6.75 -21.72 7.54
N GLY A 72 -6.27 -22.97 7.57
CA GLY A 72 -7.03 -24.16 7.22
C GLY A 72 -7.75 -24.83 8.39
N SER A 73 -7.81 -24.21 9.57
CA SER A 73 -8.39 -24.83 10.78
C SER A 73 -9.89 -25.15 10.65
N HIS A 74 -10.57 -24.54 9.67
CA HIS A 74 -11.99 -24.78 9.37
C HIS A 74 -12.20 -25.93 8.37
N LEU A 75 -11.14 -26.55 7.85
CA LEU A 75 -11.25 -27.62 6.87
C LEU A 75 -11.65 -28.93 7.53
N GLU A 76 -12.80 -29.45 7.13
CA GLU A 76 -13.17 -30.84 7.38
C GLU A 76 -12.77 -31.69 6.17
N LEU A 77 -12.05 -32.79 6.42
CA LEU A 77 -11.57 -33.71 5.37
C LEU A 77 -12.40 -35.00 5.42
N PRO A 78 -13.63 -35.03 4.86
CA PRO A 78 -14.57 -36.14 5.04
C PRO A 78 -14.08 -37.49 4.48
N GLY A 79 -13.11 -37.50 3.56
CA GLY A 79 -12.47 -38.72 3.05
C GLY A 79 -11.20 -39.18 3.79
N MET A 80 -10.75 -38.45 4.81
CA MET A 80 -9.51 -38.78 5.53
C MET A 80 -9.78 -39.79 6.66
N ASN A 81 -8.89 -40.79 6.76
CA ASN A 81 -8.91 -41.78 7.83
C ASN A 81 -8.96 -41.10 9.23
N PRO A 82 -9.90 -41.48 10.11
CA PRO A 82 -10.08 -40.88 11.44
C PRO A 82 -8.83 -40.82 12.31
N ILE A 83 -7.96 -41.84 12.24
CA ILE A 83 -6.72 -41.92 13.04
C ILE A 83 -5.74 -40.82 12.63
N TRP A 84 -5.66 -40.53 11.33
CA TRP A 84 -4.79 -39.50 10.79
C TRP A 84 -5.37 -38.10 10.97
N ARG A 85 -6.71 -37.98 10.95
CA ARG A 85 -7.42 -36.72 11.23
C ARG A 85 -7.09 -36.16 12.62
N ALA A 86 -7.00 -37.01 13.63
CA ALA A 86 -6.65 -36.59 14.99
C ALA A 86 -5.16 -36.19 15.14
N LYS A 87 -4.28 -36.64 14.24
CA LYS A 87 -2.83 -36.38 14.29
C LYS A 87 -2.38 -35.20 13.42
N ILE A 88 -3.28 -34.64 12.59
CA ILE A 88 -2.93 -33.60 11.63
C ILE A 88 -2.47 -32.32 12.35
N LYS A 89 -1.39 -31.72 11.85
CA LYS A 89 -0.84 -30.47 12.43
C LYS A 89 -1.48 -29.25 11.75
N PRO A 90 -1.61 -28.11 12.47
CA PRO A 90 -2.18 -26.88 11.90
C PRO A 90 -1.50 -26.41 10.62
N HIS A 91 -0.18 -26.56 10.50
CA HIS A 91 0.54 -26.17 9.29
C HIS A 91 0.18 -27.03 8.06
N GLN A 92 -0.20 -28.30 8.25
CA GLN A 92 -0.63 -29.19 7.16
C GLN A 92 -1.99 -28.74 6.63
N LEU A 93 -2.92 -28.41 7.53
CA LEU A 93 -4.21 -27.82 7.17
C LEU A 93 -4.04 -26.49 6.43
N ASN A 94 -3.13 -25.63 6.90
CA ASN A 94 -2.82 -24.37 6.24
C ASN A 94 -2.23 -24.56 4.83
N ALA A 95 -1.41 -25.60 4.63
CA ALA A 95 -0.87 -25.95 3.32
C ALA A 95 -1.96 -26.45 2.37
N ILE A 96 -2.88 -27.30 2.85
CA ILE A 96 -4.05 -27.75 2.07
C ILE A 96 -4.92 -26.55 1.67
N TRP A 97 -5.22 -25.67 2.62
CA TRP A 97 -5.98 -24.45 2.36
C TRP A 97 -5.30 -23.51 1.36
N ARG A 98 -3.96 -23.40 1.43
CA ARG A 98 -3.17 -22.64 0.46
C ARG A 98 -3.34 -23.17 -0.95
N ILE A 99 -3.26 -24.49 -1.14
CA ILE A 99 -3.42 -25.13 -2.45
C ILE A 99 -4.84 -24.86 -2.98
N ILE A 100 -5.87 -25.06 -2.14
CA ILE A 100 -7.27 -24.79 -2.49
C ILE A 100 -7.48 -23.32 -2.90
N CYS A 101 -6.93 -22.37 -2.14
CA CYS A 101 -7.13 -20.94 -2.38
C CYS A 101 -6.29 -20.36 -3.53
N THR A 102 -5.20 -21.03 -3.91
CA THR A 102 -4.27 -20.52 -4.94
C THR A 102 -4.66 -21.04 -6.32
N GLY A 103 -5.31 -22.21 -6.41
CA GLY A 103 -5.63 -22.85 -7.70
C GLY A 103 -4.37 -23.25 -8.48
N ASN A 104 -4.52 -24.15 -9.45
CA ASN A 104 -3.50 -24.40 -10.47
C ASN A 104 -3.82 -23.55 -11.71
#